data_AF-A0A7C1ZTB3-F1
#
_entry.id   AF-A0A7C1ZTB3-F1
#
_cell.length_a   1.000
_cell.length_b   1.000
_cell.length_c   1.000
_cell.angle_alpha   90.00
_cell.angle_beta   90.00
_cell.angle_gamma   90.00
#
_symmetry.space_group_name_H-M   'P 1'
#
loop_
_entity.id
_entity.type
_entity.pdbx_description
1 polymer ?
#
loop_
_entity_poly.entity_id
_entity_poly.type
_entity_poly.pdbx_seq_one_letter_code
_entity_poly.pdbx_strand_id
1 'polypeptide(L)' 'MMKHKLLFELSEEHPTLPFSEIKACLTGEKKVFKIVDSDDAFLVVETSFSQDLIKSLEKRISLSYFIN' A
#
# COMPACT_ATOMS: atom_id res chain seq x y z
N MET A 1 -12.88 -15.06 1.84
CA MET A 1 -12.59 -13.79 1.15
C MET A 1 -11.29 -13.99 0.37
N MET A 2 -11.28 -13.69 -0.93
CA MET A 2 -10.06 -13.88 -1.75
C MET A 2 -9.03 -12.82 -1.36
N LYS A 3 -7.78 -13.21 -1.20
CA LYS A 3 -6.68 -12.29 -0.90
C LYS A 3 -5.98 -11.93 -2.20
N HIS A 4 -5.61 -10.67 -2.34
CA HIS A 4 -4.92 -10.15 -3.50
C HIS A 4 -3.59 -9.54 -3.06
N LYS A 5 -2.63 -9.54 -3.97
CA LYS A 5 -1.37 -8.82 -3.81
C LYS A 5 -1.54 -7.43 -4.42
N LEU A 6 -1.12 -6.42 -3.68
CA LEU A 6 -1.04 -5.03 -4.12
C LEU A 6 0.43 -4.66 -4.17
N LEU A 7 0.87 -4.08 -5.29
CA LEU A 7 2.21 -3.54 -5.46
C LEU A 7 2.13 -2.01 -5.32
N PHE A 8 3.04 -1.46 -4.52
CA PHE A 8 3.25 -0.04 -4.39
C PHE A 8 4.66 0.29 -4.81
N GLU A 9 4.81 1.26 -5.69
CA GLU A 9 6.08 1.94 -5.94
C GLU A 9 6.23 3.07 -4.92
N LEU A 10 7.39 3.15 -4.29
CA LEU A 10 7.72 4.07 -3.21
C LEU A 10 8.54 5.22 -3.78
N SER A 11 8.23 6.46 -3.36
CA SER A 11 9.08 7.60 -3.69
C SER A 11 10.47 7.45 -3.06
N GLU A 12 11.52 7.57 -3.87
CA GLU A 12 12.91 7.56 -3.42
C GLU A 12 13.32 8.87 -2.73
N GLU A 13 12.47 9.91 -2.75
CA GLU A 13 12.75 11.20 -2.09
C GLU A 13 12.95 11.04 -0.58
N HIS A 14 12.31 10.02 0.02
CA HIS A 14 12.37 9.74 1.43
C HIS A 14 12.47 8.24 1.72
N PRO A 15 13.49 7.77 2.45
CA PRO A 15 13.78 6.33 2.58
C PRO A 15 12.78 5.55 3.44
N THR A 16 11.94 6.20 4.26
CA THR A 16 11.06 5.51 5.23
C THR A 16 9.62 6.03 5.28
N LEU A 17 9.37 7.24 4.73
CA LEU A 17 8.06 7.89 4.75
C LEU A 17 7.02 7.16 3.88
N PRO A 18 7.31 6.77 2.63
CA PRO A 18 6.33 6.08 1.76
C PRO A 18 5.83 4.77 2.38
N PHE A 19 6.74 3.98 2.96
CA PHE A 19 6.39 2.73 3.64
C PHE A 19 5.44 2.98 4.82
N SER A 20 5.73 4.00 5.62
CA SER A 20 4.90 4.37 6.78
C SER A 20 3.53 4.90 6.34
N GLU A 21 3.45 5.64 5.24
CA GLU A 21 2.22 6.16 4.64
C GLU A 21 1.29 5.02 4.22
N ILE A 22 1.79 4.06 3.43
CA ILE A 22 1.00 2.91 2.98
C ILE A 22 0.49 2.11 4.18
N LYS A 23 1.35 1.85 5.16
CA LYS A 23 0.98 1.11 6.38
C LYS A 23 -0.12 1.84 7.17
N ALA A 24 -0.01 3.16 7.31
CA ALA A 24 -1.00 3.99 7.98
C ALA A 24 -2.34 3.97 7.24
N CYS A 25 -2.32 4.07 5.91
CA CYS A 25 -3.52 4.04 5.09
C CYS A 25 -4.25 2.70 5.20
N LEU A 26 -3.54 1.56 5.05
CA LEU A 26 -4.12 0.23 5.18
C LEU A 26 -4.70 -0.03 6.58
N THR A 27 -4.03 0.49 7.61
CA THR A 27 -4.50 0.40 9.01
C THR A 27 -5.76 1.24 9.21
N GLY A 28 -5.82 2.46 8.65
CA GLY A 28 -6.98 3.35 8.72
C GLY A 28 -8.24 2.76 8.08
N GLU A 29 -8.06 1.96 7.02
CA GLU A 29 -9.13 1.22 6.34
C GLU A 29 -9.57 -0.06 7.09
N LYS A 30 -9.00 -0.31 8.28
CA LYS A 30 -9.26 -1.50 9.13
C LYS A 30 -9.07 -2.82 8.38
N LYS A 31 -8.14 -2.85 7.42
CA LYS A 31 -7.83 -4.05 6.65
C LYS A 31 -6.71 -4.84 7.33
N VAL A 32 -6.88 -6.15 7.42
CA VAL A 32 -5.78 -7.05 7.76
C VAL A 32 -4.91 -7.17 6.51
N PHE A 33 -3.65 -6.79 6.62
CA PHE A 33 -2.67 -6.92 5.56
C PHE A 33 -1.42 -7.65 6.05
N LYS A 34 -0.69 -8.25 5.12
CA LYS A 34 0.61 -8.86 5.35
C LYS A 34 1.59 -8.28 4.33
N ILE A 35 2.77 -7.86 4.78
CA ILE A 35 3.87 -7.52 3.87
C ILE A 35 4.42 -8.83 3.31
N VAL A 36 4.42 -8.95 2.00
CA VAL A 36 4.89 -10.13 1.26
C VAL A 36 6.33 -9.93 0.82
N ASP A 37 6.65 -8.72 0.37
CA ASP A 37 7.97 -8.32 -0.11
C ASP A 37 8.16 -6.81 0.06
N SER A 38 9.41 -6.38 0.17
CA SER A 38 9.75 -4.95 0.25
C SER A 38 11.22 -4.71 -0.06
N ASP A 39 11.49 -3.67 -0.83
CA ASP A 39 12.81 -3.09 -1.02
C ASP A 39 12.74 -1.55 -0.93
N ASP A 40 13.77 -0.85 -1.39
CA ASP A 40 13.87 0.61 -1.31
C ASP A 40 12.88 1.33 -2.25
N ALA A 41 12.42 0.68 -3.32
CA ALA A 41 11.56 1.25 -4.36
C ALA A 41 10.16 0.63 -4.40
N PHE A 42 9.96 -0.56 -3.82
CA PHE A 42 8.72 -1.31 -3.95
C PHE A 42 8.26 -1.94 -2.63
N LEU A 43 6.94 -2.00 -2.46
CA LEU A 43 6.27 -2.70 -1.36
C LEU A 43 5.15 -3.58 -1.90
N VAL A 44 5.19 -4.88 -1.58
CA VAL A 44 4.12 -5.82 -1.90
C VAL A 44 3.37 -6.20 -0.64
N VAL A 45 2.07 -5.97 -0.63
CA VAL A 45 1.18 -6.38 0.47
C VAL A 45 0.08 -7.31 0.00
N GLU A 46 -0.21 -8.31 0.82
CA GLU A 46 -1.37 -9.17 0.68
C GLU A 46 -2.51 -8.66 1.55
N THR A 47 -3.65 -8.34 0.96
CA THR A 47 -4.84 -7.88 1.68
C THR A 47 -6.14 -8.28 0.96
N SER A 48 -7.27 -8.09 1.62
CA SER A 48 -8.57 -8.20 0.97
C SER A 48 -8.80 -7.00 0.05
N PHE A 49 -9.07 -7.25 -1.22
CA PHE A 49 -9.26 -6.20 -2.23
C PHE A 49 -10.72 -5.77 -2.34
N SER A 50 -10.94 -4.46 -2.50
CA SER A 50 -12.20 -3.89 -2.98
C SER A 50 -11.92 -2.61 -3.76
N GLN A 51 -12.78 -2.27 -4.72
CA GLN A 51 -12.67 -1.03 -5.48
C GLN A 51 -12.71 0.21 -4.58
N ASP A 52 -13.49 0.17 -3.49
CA ASP A 52 -13.53 1.27 -2.52
C ASP A 52 -12.22 1.44 -1.76
N LEU A 53 -11.51 0.34 -1.48
CA LEU A 53 -10.20 0.39 -0.84
C LEU A 53 -9.21 1.12 -1.75
N ILE A 54 -9.14 0.76 -3.03
CA ILE A 54 -8.24 1.41 -4.00
C ILE A 54 -8.55 2.90 -4.12
N LYS A 55 -9.82 3.27 -4.31
CA LYS A 55 -10.24 4.67 -4.37
C LYS A 55 -9.91 5.46 -3.10
N SER A 56 -9.92 4.82 -1.93
CA SER A 56 -9.52 5.46 -0.67
C SER A 56 -8.01 5.64 -0.58
N LEU A 57 -7.24 4.62 -0.97
CA LEU A 57 -5.78 4.66 -1.00
C LEU A 57 -5.27 5.72 -1.99
N GLU A 58 -5.78 5.75 -3.22
CA GLU A 58 -5.42 6.75 -4.24
C GLU A 58 -5.63 8.20 -3.79
N LYS A 59 -6.60 8.46 -2.91
CA LYS A 59 -6.88 9.80 -2.38
C LYS A 59 -5.97 10.22 -1.23
N ARG A 60 -5.31 9.26 -0.58
CA ARG A 60 -4.55 9.48 0.67
C ARG A 60 -3.06 9.32 0.50
N ILE A 61 -2.64 8.48 -0.44
CA ILE A 61 -1.24 8.24 -0.74
C ILE A 61 -0.73 9.40 -1.59
N SER A 62 0.36 10.01 -1.13
CA SER A 62 1.00 11.16 -1.76
C SER A 62 2.43 10.87 -2.20
N LEU A 63 3.08 9.88 -1.59
CA LEU A 63 4.48 9.53 -1.83
C LEU A 63 4.64 8.11 -2.39
N SER A 64 3.56 7.46 -2.80
CA SER A 64 3.60 6.13 -3.38
C SER A 64 2.61 6.01 -4.56
N TYR A 65 2.91 5.14 -5.51
CA TYR A 65 2.04 4.86 -6.65
C TYR A 65 1.53 3.43 -6.54
N PHE A 66 0.21 3.26 -6.66
CA PHE A 66 -0.39 1.94 -6.74
C PHE A 66 -0.20 1.37 -8.15
N ILE A 67 0.43 0.21 -8.24
CA ILE A 67 0.63 -0.51 -9.50
C ILE A 67 -0.18 -1.82 -9.42
N ASN A 68 -1.16 -1.94 -10.31
CA ASN A 68 -2.13 -3.03 -10.33
C ASN A 68 -1.55 -4.35 -10.84
#